data_AF-A0A929ICF9-F1
#
_entry.id   AF-A0A929ICF9-F1
#
_cell.length_a   1.000
_cell.length_b   1.000
_cell.length_c   1.000
_cell.angle_alpha   90.00
_cell.angle_beta   90.00
_cell.angle_gamma   90.00
#
_symmetry.space_group_name_H-M   'P 1'
#
loop_
_entity.id
_entity.type
_entity.pdbx_description
1 polymer ?
#
loop_
_entity_poly.entity_id
_entity_poly.type
_entity_poly.pdbx_seq_one_letter_code
_entity_poly.pdbx_strand_id
1 'polypeptide(L)'
;MTESKASKTNTYLPLIAPGLLLLFLLSTSIRPISLGYDLYNDKRILEIVTLILVNLTGLFFVDIRKRLYQCWQSLPRIIQIAIPSFFALGTVSALRSSYPLPALADVANHLSMLTAGLVITSSYLLNPKQVMRLVASGIVLLVFLSSFIELIGFITHWASGLQPNSHSMYIYFAHPRFFNQIQSWLLPLIFLLPLVYPKKHSLWTLSIVAAGCWWGLLFFSGGRGSSLGLLIALILSTGIWFYKNKRNSGHDFNIIFIRSLSISLALGICLFTLLIYLPGWLGLDTSSSIERTIGRDLSTSMGRFSIWSTALTGFYENYWFGIGPGLYSCLTPADYYPAHPHNGYLQILS
;
A
#
# COMPACT_ATOMS: atom_id res chain seq x y z
N MET A 1 3.24 -31.96 -41.75
CA MET A 1 2.59 -30.99 -40.84
C MET A 1 2.48 -31.63 -39.48
N THR A 2 3.49 -31.46 -38.64
CA THR A 2 3.48 -31.89 -37.25
C THR A 2 2.81 -30.80 -36.43
N GLU A 3 1.57 -31.02 -36.01
CA GLU A 3 0.94 -30.23 -34.96
C GLU A 3 1.84 -30.29 -33.73
N SER A 4 2.56 -29.19 -33.50
CA SER A 4 3.26 -28.92 -32.25
C SER A 4 2.23 -29.07 -31.13
N LYS A 5 2.33 -30.16 -30.35
CA LYS A 5 1.63 -30.33 -29.07
C LYS A 5 1.83 -29.05 -28.28
N ALA A 6 0.83 -28.18 -28.27
CA ALA A 6 0.83 -27.00 -27.43
C ALA A 6 1.03 -27.51 -26.01
N SER A 7 2.22 -27.23 -25.47
CA SER A 7 2.52 -27.42 -24.05
C SER A 7 1.31 -26.93 -23.28
N LYS A 8 0.62 -27.83 -22.58
CA LYS A 8 -0.43 -27.44 -21.63
C LYS A 8 0.27 -26.62 -20.56
N THR A 9 0.36 -25.32 -20.80
CA THR A 9 0.87 -24.35 -19.84
C THR A 9 0.08 -24.56 -18.56
N ASN A 10 0.79 -24.87 -17.48
CA ASN A 10 0.17 -25.14 -16.19
C ASN A 10 -0.67 -23.91 -15.80
N THR A 11 -1.99 -24.08 -15.77
CA THR A 11 -2.95 -22.98 -15.61
C THR A 11 -2.73 -22.20 -14.31
N TYR A 12 -2.13 -22.85 -13.31
CA TYR A 12 -1.92 -22.30 -11.97
C TYR A 12 -0.56 -21.63 -11.78
N LEU A 13 0.41 -21.89 -12.65
CA LEU A 13 1.76 -21.33 -12.53
C LEU A 13 1.76 -19.78 -12.42
N PRO A 14 0.98 -19.03 -13.22
CA PRO A 14 0.93 -17.58 -13.11
C PRO A 14 0.38 -17.05 -11.77
N LEU A 15 -0.29 -17.90 -11.00
CA LEU A 15 -0.92 -17.52 -9.73
C LEU A 15 0.04 -17.58 -8.54
N ILE A 16 1.20 -18.22 -8.68
CA ILE A 16 2.15 -18.42 -7.56
C ILE A 16 2.63 -17.06 -7.02
N ALA A 17 3.23 -16.21 -7.86
CA ALA A 17 3.79 -14.94 -7.42
C ALA A 17 2.73 -13.97 -6.83
N PRO A 18 1.58 -13.72 -7.48
CA PRO A 18 0.51 -12.92 -6.87
C PRO A 18 -0.04 -13.55 -5.59
N GLY A 19 -0.14 -14.88 -5.54
CA GLY A 19 -0.61 -15.61 -4.36
C GLY A 19 0.33 -15.45 -3.16
N LEU A 20 1.65 -15.50 -3.38
CA LEU A 20 2.66 -15.28 -2.34
C LEU A 20 2.56 -13.86 -1.75
N LEU A 21 2.41 -12.83 -2.58
CA LEU A 21 2.23 -11.45 -2.11
C LEU A 21 0.94 -11.28 -1.32
N LEU A 22 -0.16 -11.88 -1.79
CA LEU A 22 -1.43 -11.84 -1.05
C LEU A 22 -1.34 -12.57 0.28
N LEU A 23 -0.67 -13.73 0.32
CA LEU A 23 -0.45 -14.48 1.55
C LEU A 23 0.38 -13.66 2.56
N PHE A 24 1.43 -12.98 2.08
CA PHE A 24 2.20 -12.04 2.90
C PHE A 24 1.32 -10.92 3.46
N LEU A 25 0.54 -10.24 2.62
CA LEU A 25 -0.33 -9.15 3.07
C LEU A 25 -1.39 -9.63 4.08
N LEU A 26 -2.02 -10.78 3.82
CA LEU A 26 -3.02 -11.36 4.72
C LEU A 26 -2.40 -11.78 6.05
N SER A 27 -1.28 -12.51 6.02
CA SER A 27 -0.61 -12.97 7.24
C SER A 27 -0.20 -11.78 8.11
N THR A 28 0.49 -10.80 7.52
CA THR A 28 0.98 -9.64 8.27
C THR A 28 -0.11 -8.70 8.78
N SER A 29 -1.30 -8.68 8.18
CA SER A 29 -2.39 -7.76 8.57
C SER A 29 -3.42 -8.37 9.52
N ILE A 30 -3.51 -9.71 9.61
CA ILE A 30 -4.58 -10.40 10.33
C ILE A 30 -4.04 -11.15 11.55
N ARG A 31 -2.88 -11.78 11.42
CA ARG A 31 -2.28 -12.56 12.51
C ARG A 31 -0.76 -12.56 12.39
N PRO A 32 -0.03 -11.94 13.32
CA PRO A 32 1.40 -11.87 13.26
C PRO A 32 1.97 -13.28 13.40
N ILE A 33 2.75 -13.68 12.41
CA ILE A 33 3.61 -14.85 12.50
C ILE A 33 4.80 -14.39 13.34
N SER A 34 4.91 -14.89 14.58
CA SER A 34 6.07 -14.59 15.40
C SER A 34 7.22 -15.53 15.01
N LEU A 35 8.36 -14.95 14.65
CA LEU A 35 9.61 -15.70 14.41
C LEU A 35 10.56 -15.61 15.62
N GLY A 36 10.07 -15.11 16.75
CA GLY A 36 10.87 -14.86 17.96
C GLY A 36 11.54 -13.49 18.01
N TYR A 37 11.27 -12.60 17.05
CA TYR A 37 11.68 -11.19 17.10
C TYR A 37 10.49 -10.30 17.49
N ASP A 38 10.70 -8.98 17.52
CA ASP A 38 9.59 -8.04 17.61
C ASP A 38 8.76 -8.05 16.31
N LEU A 39 7.50 -7.63 16.45
CA LEU A 39 6.51 -7.64 15.36
C LEU A 39 6.99 -6.91 14.09
N TYR A 40 7.76 -5.83 14.25
CA TYR A 40 8.24 -5.05 13.11
C TYR A 40 9.31 -5.82 12.34
N ASN A 41 10.28 -6.40 13.05
CA ASN A 41 11.33 -7.22 12.44
C ASN A 41 10.79 -8.52 11.85
N ASP A 42 9.83 -9.18 12.50
CA ASP A 42 9.15 -10.37 11.96
C ASP A 42 8.50 -10.07 10.59
N LYS A 43 7.79 -8.93 10.47
CA LYS A 43 7.19 -8.50 9.20
C LYS A 43 8.22 -8.23 8.12
N ARG A 44 9.35 -7.59 8.47
CA ARG A 44 10.43 -7.30 7.53
C ARG A 44 11.09 -8.58 7.02
N ILE A 45 11.32 -9.56 7.89
CA ILE A 45 11.85 -10.86 7.48
C ILE A 45 10.88 -11.55 6.51
N LEU A 46 9.58 -11.57 6.83
CA LEU A 46 8.56 -12.15 5.95
C LEU A 46 8.46 -11.42 4.60
N GLU A 47 8.63 -10.10 4.58
CA GLU A 47 8.67 -9.30 3.36
C GLU A 47 9.83 -9.74 2.47
N ILE A 48 11.05 -9.79 3.03
CA ILE A 48 12.27 -10.19 2.31
C ILE A 48 12.11 -11.62 1.77
N VAL A 49 11.66 -12.56 2.61
CA VAL A 49 11.42 -13.95 2.18
C VAL A 49 10.40 -14.01 1.05
N THR A 50 9.30 -13.26 1.15
CA THR A 50 8.28 -13.22 0.11
C THR A 50 8.82 -12.66 -1.20
N LEU A 51 9.57 -11.55 -1.14
CA LEU A 51 10.21 -10.95 -2.33
C LEU A 51 11.20 -11.92 -2.98
N ILE A 52 12.01 -12.63 -2.19
CA ILE A 52 12.91 -13.67 -2.71
C ILE A 52 12.09 -14.74 -3.44
N LEU A 53 11.07 -15.31 -2.80
CA LEU A 53 10.25 -16.37 -3.39
C LEU A 53 9.56 -15.91 -4.68
N VAL A 54 9.01 -14.69 -4.70
CA VAL A 54 8.43 -14.08 -5.91
C VAL A 54 9.47 -13.97 -7.02
N ASN A 55 10.65 -13.44 -6.73
CA ASN A 55 11.72 -13.30 -7.73
C ASN A 55 12.24 -14.66 -8.24
N LEU A 56 12.33 -15.67 -7.37
CA LEU A 56 12.69 -17.04 -7.77
C LEU A 56 11.69 -17.61 -8.78
N THR A 57 10.41 -17.24 -8.72
CA THR A 57 9.44 -17.67 -9.76
C THR A 57 9.82 -17.14 -11.16
N GLY A 58 10.32 -15.91 -11.25
CA GLY A 58 10.80 -15.32 -12.50
C GLY A 58 12.05 -16.02 -13.06
N LEU A 59 12.89 -16.58 -12.18
CA LEU A 59 14.11 -17.28 -12.56
C LEU A 59 13.84 -18.72 -13.01
N PHE A 60 13.07 -19.47 -12.22
CA PHE A 60 12.89 -20.91 -12.41
C PHE A 60 11.82 -21.27 -13.45
N PHE A 61 10.79 -20.44 -13.63
CA PHE A 61 9.70 -20.77 -14.54
C PHE A 61 9.92 -20.15 -15.93
N VAL A 62 10.17 -21.02 -16.91
CA VAL A 62 10.53 -20.63 -18.29
C VAL A 62 9.49 -19.70 -18.92
N ASP A 63 8.20 -19.95 -18.71
CA ASP A 63 7.14 -19.13 -19.30
C ASP A 63 7.10 -17.71 -18.69
N ILE A 64 7.29 -17.60 -17.38
CA ILE A 64 7.39 -16.30 -16.70
C ILE A 64 8.64 -15.55 -17.19
N ARG A 65 9.79 -16.23 -17.28
CA ARG A 65 11.04 -15.65 -17.75
C ARG A 65 10.94 -15.12 -19.18
N LYS A 66 10.30 -15.88 -20.10
CA LYS A 66 10.05 -15.43 -21.48
C LYS A 66 9.19 -14.16 -21.52
N ARG A 67 8.14 -14.10 -20.69
CA ARG A 67 7.29 -12.90 -20.58
C ARG A 67 8.02 -11.73 -19.95
N LEU A 68 8.84 -11.95 -18.93
CA LEU A 68 9.65 -10.92 -18.30
C LEU A 68 10.60 -10.29 -19.32
N TYR A 69 11.28 -11.10 -20.13
CA TYR A 69 12.13 -10.60 -21.21
C TYR A 69 11.31 -9.78 -22.23
N GLN A 70 10.12 -10.23 -22.61
CA GLN A 70 9.24 -9.48 -23.51
C GLN A 70 8.79 -8.14 -22.90
N CYS A 71 8.43 -8.12 -21.61
CA CYS A 71 8.09 -6.91 -20.87
C CYS A 71 9.26 -5.93 -20.82
N TRP A 72 10.49 -6.43 -20.66
CA TRP A 72 11.68 -5.58 -20.67
C TRP A 72 11.94 -5.00 -22.07
N GLN A 73 11.85 -5.84 -23.10
CA GLN A 73 12.08 -5.42 -24.49
C GLN A 73 11.02 -4.44 -25.01
N SER A 74 9.80 -4.46 -24.46
CA SER A 74 8.77 -3.49 -24.83
C SER A 74 8.98 -2.10 -24.22
N LEU A 75 9.87 -1.95 -23.24
CA LEU A 75 10.21 -0.65 -22.67
C LEU A 75 11.01 0.18 -23.68
N PRO A 76 10.80 1.51 -23.75
CA PRO A 76 11.67 2.42 -24.49
C PRO A 76 13.15 2.23 -24.15
N ARG A 77 14.03 2.33 -25.15
CA ARG A 77 15.50 2.18 -24.98
C ARG A 77 16.05 3.06 -23.86
N ILE A 78 15.52 4.27 -23.71
CA ILE A 78 15.93 5.19 -22.64
C ILE A 78 15.64 4.62 -21.25
N ILE A 79 14.51 3.94 -21.05
CA ILE A 79 14.15 3.30 -19.76
C ILE A 79 15.03 2.08 -19.52
N GLN A 80 15.30 1.28 -20.56
CA GLN A 80 16.18 0.12 -20.47
C GLN A 80 17.61 0.49 -20.04
N ILE A 81 18.06 1.71 -20.35
CA ILE A 81 19.37 2.24 -19.93
C ILE A 81 19.26 2.94 -18.58
N ALA A 82 18.22 3.74 -18.36
CA ALA A 82 18.03 4.53 -17.15
C ALA A 82 17.88 3.65 -15.91
N ILE A 83 17.12 2.55 -15.98
CA ILE A 83 16.90 1.66 -14.83
C ILE A 83 18.23 1.04 -14.33
N PRO A 84 19.02 0.34 -15.16
CA PRO A 84 20.30 -0.22 -14.71
C PRO A 84 21.28 0.89 -14.27
N SER A 85 21.28 2.04 -14.95
CA SER A 85 22.14 3.17 -14.57
C SER A 85 21.76 3.71 -13.18
N PHE A 86 20.47 3.83 -12.88
CA PHE A 86 19.97 4.26 -11.57
C PHE A 86 20.46 3.31 -10.45
N PHE A 87 20.32 2.00 -10.62
CA PHE A 87 20.79 1.03 -9.63
C PHE A 87 22.32 0.95 -9.53
N ALA A 88 23.03 1.11 -10.64
CA ALA A 88 24.49 1.17 -10.64
C ALA A 88 25.00 2.39 -9.86
N LEU A 89 24.43 3.58 -10.12
CA LEU A 89 24.75 4.80 -9.39
C LEU A 89 24.37 4.69 -7.91
N GLY A 90 23.20 4.13 -7.60
CA GLY A 90 22.77 3.86 -6.22
C GLY A 90 23.72 2.91 -5.48
N THR A 91 24.27 1.90 -6.17
CA THR A 91 25.26 0.97 -5.60
C THR A 91 26.59 1.67 -5.33
N VAL A 92 27.07 2.49 -6.27
CA VAL A 92 28.29 3.30 -6.06
C VAL A 92 28.10 4.27 -4.89
N SER A 93 26.94 4.93 -4.81
CA SER A 93 26.56 5.77 -3.68
C SER A 93 26.58 5.00 -2.36
N ALA A 94 25.91 3.85 -2.30
CA ALA A 94 25.87 3.00 -1.12
C ALA A 94 27.28 2.58 -0.65
N LEU A 95 28.14 2.15 -1.57
CA LEU A 95 29.53 1.75 -1.27
C LEU A 95 30.40 2.89 -0.75
N ARG A 96 30.10 4.14 -1.14
CA ARG A 96 30.82 5.34 -0.69
C ARG A 96 30.28 5.94 0.60
N SER A 97 29.15 5.46 1.08
CA SER A 97 28.48 6.01 2.25
C SER A 97 29.17 5.64 3.56
N SER A 98 28.85 6.38 4.63
CA SER A 98 29.35 6.08 5.99
C SER A 98 28.85 4.74 6.54
N TYR A 99 27.74 4.21 5.99
CA TYR A 99 27.15 2.93 6.39
C TYR A 99 26.79 2.09 5.16
N PRO A 100 27.78 1.43 4.51
CA PRO A 100 27.56 0.75 3.24
C PRO A 100 26.56 -0.41 3.31
N LEU A 101 26.54 -1.17 4.40
CA LEU A 101 25.66 -2.35 4.51
C LEU A 101 24.16 -1.98 4.53
N PRO A 102 23.69 -1.05 5.40
CA PRO A 102 22.31 -0.55 5.33
C PRO A 102 21.96 0.06 3.96
N ALA A 103 22.85 0.84 3.38
CA ALA A 103 22.60 1.49 2.10
C ALA A 103 22.46 0.47 0.94
N LEU A 104 23.31 -0.56 0.93
CA LEU A 104 23.22 -1.67 -0.03
C LEU A 104 21.94 -2.49 0.17
N ALA A 105 21.51 -2.69 1.41
CA ALA A 105 20.24 -3.36 1.70
C ALA A 105 19.05 -2.60 1.11
N ASP A 106 19.06 -1.28 1.17
CA ASP A 106 18.02 -0.43 0.57
C ASP A 106 18.04 -0.51 -0.96
N VAL A 107 19.21 -0.48 -1.59
CA VAL A 107 19.36 -0.70 -3.04
C VAL A 107 18.81 -2.06 -3.45
N ALA A 108 19.19 -3.12 -2.71
CA ALA A 108 18.74 -4.49 -2.96
C ALA A 108 17.22 -4.63 -2.78
N ASN A 109 16.63 -3.95 -1.80
CA ASN A 109 15.18 -3.97 -1.57
C ASN A 109 14.43 -3.31 -2.74
N HIS A 110 14.83 -2.12 -3.16
CA HIS A 110 14.22 -1.43 -4.31
C HIS A 110 14.35 -2.23 -5.60
N LEU A 111 15.50 -2.85 -5.84
CA LEU A 111 15.72 -3.72 -6.99
C LEU A 111 14.79 -4.94 -6.94
N SER A 112 14.68 -5.57 -5.76
CA SER A 112 13.81 -6.73 -5.54
C SER A 112 12.33 -6.41 -5.74
N MET A 113 11.89 -5.22 -5.34
CA MET A 113 10.53 -4.73 -5.58
C MET A 113 10.27 -4.48 -7.07
N LEU A 114 11.22 -3.86 -7.79
CA LEU A 114 11.11 -3.65 -9.23
C LEU A 114 11.00 -4.98 -9.98
N THR A 115 11.87 -5.94 -9.69
CA THR A 115 11.85 -7.26 -10.34
C THR A 115 10.60 -8.04 -9.96
N ALA A 116 10.15 -7.97 -8.70
CA ALA A 116 8.88 -8.55 -8.29
C ALA A 116 7.70 -7.96 -9.07
N GLY A 117 7.69 -6.63 -9.28
CA GLY A 117 6.70 -5.97 -10.14
C GLY A 117 6.67 -6.54 -11.55
N LEU A 118 7.84 -6.70 -12.20
CA LEU A 118 7.94 -7.30 -13.53
C LEU A 118 7.49 -8.77 -13.57
N VAL A 119 7.77 -9.55 -12.52
CA VAL A 119 7.29 -10.93 -12.37
C VAL A 119 5.76 -10.94 -12.27
N ILE A 120 5.16 -10.08 -11.47
CA ILE A 120 3.70 -9.99 -11.33
C ILE A 120 3.05 -9.56 -12.65
N THR A 121 3.62 -8.59 -13.36
CA THR A 121 3.17 -8.21 -14.71
C THR A 121 3.25 -9.40 -15.67
N SER A 122 4.33 -10.16 -15.63
CA SER A 122 4.52 -11.35 -16.47
C SER A 122 3.48 -12.44 -16.15
N SER A 123 3.21 -12.67 -14.87
CA SER A 123 2.11 -13.53 -14.40
C SER A 123 0.75 -13.06 -14.92
N TYR A 124 0.47 -11.76 -14.83
CA TYR A 124 -0.76 -11.18 -15.38
C TYR A 124 -0.88 -11.43 -16.88
N LEU A 125 0.17 -11.19 -17.67
CA LEU A 125 0.14 -11.41 -19.12
C LEU A 125 -0.04 -12.89 -19.52
N LEU A 126 0.37 -13.84 -18.67
CA LEU A 126 0.13 -15.27 -18.91
C LEU A 126 -1.32 -15.67 -18.65
N ASN A 127 -1.96 -15.13 -17.61
CA ASN A 127 -3.33 -15.48 -17.24
C ASN A 127 -4.08 -14.30 -16.63
N PRO A 128 -4.47 -13.28 -17.44
CA PRO A 128 -5.00 -12.02 -16.94
C PRO A 128 -6.25 -12.22 -16.08
N LYS A 129 -7.13 -13.11 -16.53
CA LYS A 129 -8.42 -13.35 -15.89
C LYS A 129 -8.27 -13.97 -14.50
N GLN A 130 -7.44 -14.99 -14.33
CA GLN A 130 -7.30 -15.64 -13.02
C GLN A 130 -6.45 -14.80 -12.07
N VAL A 131 -5.40 -14.12 -12.55
CA VAL A 131 -4.61 -13.20 -11.73
C VAL A 131 -5.46 -12.05 -11.21
N MET A 132 -6.28 -11.42 -12.06
CA MET A 132 -7.19 -10.35 -11.63
C MET A 132 -8.23 -10.83 -10.62
N ARG A 133 -8.76 -12.05 -10.80
CA ARG A 133 -9.67 -12.67 -9.81
C ARG A 133 -9.00 -12.83 -8.47
N LEU A 134 -7.80 -13.42 -8.47
CA LEU A 134 -7.02 -13.66 -7.26
C LEU A 134 -6.70 -12.35 -6.54
N VAL A 135 -6.17 -11.34 -7.25
CA VAL A 135 -5.83 -10.04 -6.69
C VAL A 135 -7.08 -9.32 -6.17
N ALA A 136 -8.15 -9.23 -6.96
CA ALA A 136 -9.36 -8.52 -6.55
C ALA A 136 -10.05 -9.19 -5.34
N SER A 137 -10.15 -10.52 -5.34
CA SER A 137 -10.67 -11.27 -4.18
C SER A 137 -9.76 -11.14 -2.97
N GLY A 138 -8.44 -11.20 -3.15
CA GLY A 138 -7.45 -11.03 -2.09
C GLY A 138 -7.50 -9.64 -1.45
N ILE A 139 -7.65 -8.58 -2.24
CA ILE A 139 -7.82 -7.21 -1.73
C ILE A 139 -9.07 -7.12 -0.87
N VAL A 140 -10.24 -7.51 -1.39
CA VAL A 140 -11.50 -7.41 -0.63
C VAL A 140 -11.46 -8.28 0.64
N LEU A 141 -10.87 -9.48 0.57
CA LEU A 141 -10.67 -10.34 1.73
C LEU A 141 -9.80 -9.66 2.79
N LEU A 142 -8.67 -9.07 2.38
CA LEU A 142 -7.77 -8.33 3.26
C LEU A 142 -8.48 -7.16 3.93
N VAL A 143 -9.22 -6.35 3.15
CA VAL A 143 -9.98 -5.20 3.65
C VAL A 143 -11.00 -5.65 4.69
N PHE A 144 -11.77 -6.68 4.34
CA PHE A 144 -12.84 -7.20 5.17
C PHE A 144 -12.30 -7.74 6.49
N LEU A 145 -11.28 -8.60 6.44
CA LEU A 145 -10.69 -9.20 7.64
C LEU A 145 -10.00 -8.17 8.53
N SER A 146 -9.25 -7.23 7.94
CA SER A 146 -8.62 -6.15 8.70
C SER A 146 -9.68 -5.28 9.37
N SER A 147 -10.73 -4.89 8.63
CA SER A 147 -11.82 -4.09 9.18
C SER A 147 -12.57 -4.83 10.29
N PHE A 148 -12.82 -6.12 10.11
CA PHE A 148 -13.50 -6.96 11.10
C PHE A 148 -12.70 -7.05 12.40
N ILE A 149 -11.39 -7.27 12.33
CA ILE A 149 -10.50 -7.31 13.49
C ILE A 149 -10.52 -5.98 14.24
N GLU A 150 -10.36 -4.86 13.53
CA GLU A 150 -10.36 -3.55 14.18
C GLU A 150 -11.72 -3.23 14.81
N LEU A 151 -12.83 -3.58 14.16
CA LEU A 151 -14.18 -3.40 14.73
C LEU A 151 -14.41 -4.26 15.98
N ILE A 152 -13.88 -5.49 16.03
CA ILE A 152 -13.85 -6.27 17.27
C ILE A 152 -12.99 -5.56 18.34
N GLY A 153 -11.89 -4.95 17.93
CA GLY A 153 -11.08 -4.07 18.79
C GLY A 153 -11.92 -2.98 19.44
N PHE A 154 -12.77 -2.28 18.68
CA PHE A 154 -13.69 -1.28 19.25
C PHE A 154 -14.64 -1.89 20.29
N ILE A 155 -15.30 -2.98 19.94
CA ILE A 155 -16.28 -3.65 20.81
C ILE A 155 -15.62 -4.12 22.12
N THR A 156 -14.43 -4.71 22.03
CA THR A 156 -13.69 -5.22 23.20
C THR A 156 -13.25 -4.09 24.14
N HIS A 157 -12.81 -2.94 23.59
CA HIS A 157 -12.50 -1.77 24.41
C HIS A 157 -13.75 -1.25 25.13
N TRP A 158 -14.86 -1.07 24.42
CA TRP A 158 -16.11 -0.58 25.01
C TRP A 158 -16.67 -1.53 26.07
N ALA A 159 -16.64 -2.85 25.80
CA ALA A 159 -17.05 -3.86 26.77
C ALA A 159 -16.17 -3.87 28.03
N SER A 160 -14.92 -3.43 27.91
CA SER A 160 -13.99 -3.28 29.03
C SER A 160 -14.08 -1.92 29.72
N GLY A 161 -15.01 -1.04 29.31
CA GLY A 161 -15.11 0.33 29.80
C GLY A 161 -13.93 1.23 29.37
N LEU A 162 -13.14 0.80 28.38
CA LEU A 162 -11.98 1.51 27.88
C LEU A 162 -12.32 2.27 26.59
N GLN A 163 -11.64 3.40 26.38
CA GLN A 163 -11.68 4.09 25.10
C GLN A 163 -10.63 3.51 24.14
N PRO A 164 -11.04 3.11 22.92
CA PRO A 164 -10.10 2.73 21.87
C PRO A 164 -9.18 3.92 21.57
N ASN A 165 -7.87 3.68 21.53
CA ASN A 165 -6.90 4.68 21.13
C ASN A 165 -5.98 4.13 20.05
N SER A 166 -5.29 5.00 19.33
CA SER A 166 -4.47 4.59 18.17
C SER A 166 -3.27 3.70 18.50
N HIS A 167 -2.91 3.51 19.78
CA HIS A 167 -1.84 2.60 20.21
C HIS A 167 -2.39 1.23 20.64
N SER A 168 -3.64 1.19 21.12
CA SER A 168 -4.34 -0.05 21.46
C SER A 168 -5.14 -0.64 20.30
N MET A 169 -5.40 0.19 19.28
CA MET A 169 -5.96 -0.17 17.98
C MET A 169 -4.83 -0.33 16.96
N TYR A 170 -5.09 -1.03 15.86
CA TYR A 170 -4.08 -1.30 14.83
C TYR A 170 -2.89 -2.11 15.37
N ILE A 171 -3.15 -3.07 16.27
CA ILE A 171 -2.12 -3.85 16.98
C ILE A 171 -1.13 -4.58 16.04
N TYR A 172 -1.53 -4.81 14.80
CA TYR A 172 -0.67 -5.42 13.79
C TYR A 172 0.10 -4.41 12.96
N PHE A 173 0.00 -3.12 13.25
CA PHE A 173 0.77 -2.07 12.60
C PHE A 173 1.63 -1.38 13.65
N ALA A 174 2.92 -1.22 13.36
CA ALA A 174 3.83 -0.50 14.25
C ALA A 174 3.38 0.97 14.47
N HIS A 175 2.59 1.51 13.54
CA HIS A 175 2.01 2.84 13.65
C HIS A 175 0.74 2.95 12.77
N PRO A 176 -0.31 3.69 13.19
CA PRO A 176 -1.53 3.91 12.40
C PRO A 176 -1.28 4.45 10.98
N ARG A 177 -0.17 5.17 10.78
CA ARG A 177 0.22 5.71 9.47
C ARG A 177 0.51 4.61 8.44
N PHE A 178 1.06 3.47 8.85
CA PHE A 178 1.28 2.35 7.94
C PHE A 178 -0.04 1.73 7.50
N PHE A 179 -1.00 1.62 8.43
CA PHE A 179 -2.36 1.21 8.10
C PHE A 179 -3.01 2.19 7.10
N ASN A 180 -2.92 3.50 7.36
CA ASN A 180 -3.46 4.54 6.49
C ASN A 180 -2.87 4.51 5.07
N GLN A 181 -1.58 4.20 4.95
CA GLN A 181 -0.92 4.04 3.65
C GLN A 181 -1.54 2.88 2.85
N ILE A 182 -1.75 1.72 3.49
CA ILE A 182 -2.42 0.58 2.86
C ILE A 182 -3.85 0.93 2.46
N GLN A 183 -4.60 1.61 3.34
CA GLN A 183 -5.96 2.09 3.04
C GLN A 183 -5.98 2.99 1.81
N SER A 184 -5.01 3.90 1.69
CA SER A 184 -4.90 4.83 0.56
C SER A 184 -4.75 4.12 -0.78
N TRP A 185 -3.96 3.05 -0.80
CA TRP A 185 -3.69 2.28 -2.02
C TRP A 185 -4.85 1.38 -2.40
N LEU A 186 -5.49 0.76 -1.41
CA LEU A 186 -6.44 -0.32 -1.66
C LEU A 186 -7.90 0.16 -1.75
N LEU A 187 -8.27 1.28 -1.14
CA LEU A 187 -9.62 1.87 -1.25
C LEU A 187 -10.14 1.95 -2.69
N PRO A 188 -9.40 2.54 -3.65
CA PRO A 188 -9.86 2.58 -5.04
C PRO A 188 -9.87 1.20 -5.72
N LEU A 189 -9.04 0.26 -5.28
CA LEU A 189 -8.88 -1.06 -5.89
C LEU A 189 -9.92 -2.09 -5.43
N ILE A 190 -10.63 -1.86 -4.33
CA ILE A 190 -11.71 -2.74 -3.83
C ILE A 190 -12.76 -3.01 -4.92
N PHE A 191 -13.08 -2.00 -5.74
CA PHE A 191 -14.07 -2.12 -6.80
C PHE A 191 -13.62 -2.96 -8.00
N LEU A 192 -12.38 -3.46 -8.03
CA LEU A 192 -11.96 -4.46 -9.01
C LEU A 192 -12.76 -5.76 -8.88
N LEU A 193 -13.19 -6.15 -7.68
CA LEU A 193 -13.88 -7.41 -7.45
C LEU A 193 -15.20 -7.53 -8.25
N PRO A 194 -16.15 -6.59 -8.12
CA PRO A 194 -17.37 -6.66 -8.92
C PRO A 194 -17.12 -6.52 -10.43
N LEU A 195 -16.02 -5.90 -10.85
CA LEU A 195 -15.67 -5.79 -12.28
C LEU A 195 -15.18 -7.11 -12.87
N VAL A 196 -14.45 -7.89 -12.07
CA VAL A 196 -14.00 -9.21 -12.49
C VAL A 196 -15.13 -10.26 -12.41
N TYR A 197 -16.19 -9.97 -11.64
CA TYR A 197 -17.38 -10.80 -11.48
C TYR A 197 -18.69 -10.01 -11.74
N PRO A 198 -18.92 -9.52 -12.98
CA PRO A 198 -19.98 -8.55 -13.27
C PRO A 198 -21.41 -9.08 -13.02
N LYS A 199 -21.61 -10.40 -13.06
CA LYS A 199 -22.91 -11.04 -12.82
C LYS A 199 -23.28 -11.18 -11.33
N LYS A 200 -22.37 -10.86 -10.41
CA LYS A 200 -22.57 -11.04 -8.97
C LYS A 200 -22.79 -9.70 -8.28
N HIS A 201 -24.02 -9.19 -8.34
CA HIS A 201 -24.37 -7.89 -7.75
C HIS A 201 -24.08 -7.80 -6.24
N SER A 202 -24.15 -8.90 -5.50
CA SER A 202 -23.77 -8.93 -4.07
C SER A 202 -22.32 -8.51 -3.82
N LEU A 203 -21.42 -8.70 -4.79
CA LEU A 203 -20.02 -8.27 -4.68
C LEU A 203 -19.85 -6.76 -4.78
N TRP A 204 -20.79 -6.04 -5.44
CA TRP A 204 -20.84 -4.58 -5.37
C TRP A 204 -21.17 -4.13 -3.95
N THR A 205 -22.21 -4.69 -3.34
CA THR A 205 -22.60 -4.37 -1.97
C THR A 205 -21.48 -4.67 -0.99
N LEU A 206 -20.86 -5.86 -1.08
CA LEU A 206 -19.72 -6.24 -0.25
C LEU A 206 -18.56 -5.23 -0.38
N SER A 207 -18.24 -4.83 -1.61
CA SER A 207 -17.17 -3.86 -1.89
C SER A 207 -17.47 -2.47 -1.31
N ILE A 208 -18.72 -2.00 -1.45
CA ILE A 208 -19.17 -0.71 -0.91
C ILE A 208 -19.10 -0.72 0.63
N VAL A 209 -19.58 -1.79 1.27
CA VAL A 209 -19.54 -1.93 2.73
C VAL A 209 -18.10 -2.01 3.23
N ALA A 210 -17.26 -2.85 2.61
CA ALA A 210 -15.85 -2.97 2.98
C ALA A 210 -15.09 -1.65 2.83
N ALA A 211 -15.31 -0.92 1.73
CA ALA A 211 -14.75 0.41 1.53
C ALA A 211 -15.26 1.42 2.57
N GLY A 212 -16.55 1.35 2.93
CA GLY A 212 -17.13 2.20 3.98
C GLY A 212 -16.51 1.95 5.35
N CYS A 213 -16.31 0.68 5.72
CA CYS A 213 -15.59 0.33 6.94
C CYS A 213 -14.19 0.95 6.96
N TRP A 214 -13.47 0.86 5.84
CA TRP A 214 -12.14 1.43 5.75
C TRP A 214 -12.11 2.95 5.82
N TRP A 215 -13.06 3.64 5.18
CA TRP A 215 -13.21 5.09 5.34
C TRP A 215 -13.42 5.46 6.81
N GLY A 216 -14.31 4.77 7.51
CA GLY A 216 -14.56 5.03 8.94
C GLY A 216 -13.32 4.83 9.81
N LEU A 217 -12.59 3.72 9.58
CA LEU A 217 -11.33 3.44 10.28
C LEU A 217 -10.22 4.44 9.92
N LEU A 218 -10.17 4.92 8.67
CA LEU A 218 -9.21 5.92 8.21
C LEU A 218 -9.45 7.29 8.87
N PHE A 219 -10.72 7.67 9.07
CA PHE A 219 -11.06 8.90 9.81
C PHE A 219 -10.68 8.76 11.28
N PHE A 220 -11.00 7.62 11.90
CA PHE A 220 -10.65 7.36 13.29
C PHE A 220 -9.14 7.36 13.54
N SER A 221 -8.35 6.77 12.63
CA SER A 221 -6.88 6.74 12.75
C SER A 221 -6.21 8.11 12.56
N GLY A 222 -6.98 9.14 12.18
CA GLY A 222 -6.46 10.47 11.86
C GLY A 222 -5.67 10.52 10.55
N GLY A 223 -6.02 9.68 9.57
CA GLY A 223 -5.37 9.58 8.25
C GLY A 223 -5.58 10.78 7.31
N ARG A 224 -5.42 12.01 7.80
CA ARG A 224 -5.77 13.27 7.10
C ARG A 224 -5.18 13.38 5.69
N GLY A 225 -3.88 13.10 5.53
CA GLY A 225 -3.21 13.17 4.22
C GLY A 225 -3.77 12.18 3.21
N SER A 226 -4.08 10.96 3.67
CA SER A 226 -4.73 9.92 2.88
C SER A 226 -6.16 10.32 2.50
N SER A 227 -6.96 10.79 3.47
CA SER A 227 -8.32 11.26 3.23
C SER A 227 -8.37 12.41 2.24
N LEU A 228 -7.50 13.42 2.40
CA LEU A 228 -7.41 14.56 1.50
C LEU A 228 -6.97 14.13 0.09
N GLY A 229 -5.94 13.29 -0.01
CA GLY A 229 -5.45 12.78 -1.29
C GLY A 229 -6.53 12.01 -2.05
N LEU A 230 -7.27 11.12 -1.37
CA LEU A 230 -8.39 10.38 -1.95
C LEU A 230 -9.56 11.29 -2.34
N LEU A 231 -9.88 12.31 -1.53
CA LEU A 231 -10.92 13.28 -1.84
C LEU A 231 -10.57 14.11 -3.08
N ILE A 232 -9.34 14.63 -3.15
CA ILE A 232 -8.84 15.34 -4.33
C ILE A 232 -8.89 14.42 -5.56
N ALA A 233 -8.43 13.17 -5.43
CA ALA A 233 -8.48 12.20 -6.52
C ALA A 233 -9.92 11.95 -6.99
N LEU A 234 -10.89 11.85 -6.07
CA LEU A 234 -12.32 11.70 -6.39
C LEU A 234 -12.87 12.92 -7.12
N ILE A 235 -12.56 14.13 -6.63
CA ILE A 235 -13.00 15.40 -7.24
C ILE A 235 -12.42 15.52 -8.66
N LEU A 236 -11.10 15.32 -8.82
CA LEU A 236 -10.44 15.40 -10.12
C LEU A 236 -10.97 14.35 -11.09
N SER A 237 -11.15 13.10 -10.63
CA SER A 237 -11.71 12.03 -11.46
C SER A 237 -13.13 12.36 -11.93
N THR A 238 -13.94 12.95 -11.05
CA THR A 238 -15.30 13.41 -11.36
C THR A 238 -15.28 14.58 -12.35
N GLY A 239 -14.41 15.58 -12.14
CA GLY A 239 -14.27 16.73 -13.05
C GLY A 239 -13.80 16.32 -14.44
N ILE A 240 -12.80 15.43 -14.53
CA ILE A 240 -12.33 14.86 -15.80
C ILE A 240 -13.47 14.10 -16.50
N TRP A 241 -14.27 13.35 -15.75
CA TRP A 241 -15.43 12.65 -16.29
C TRP A 241 -16.46 13.62 -16.89
N PHE A 242 -16.89 14.65 -16.15
CA PHE A 242 -17.84 15.66 -16.66
C PHE A 242 -17.32 16.38 -17.92
N TYR A 243 -16.02 16.73 -17.95
CA TYR A 243 -15.40 17.39 -19.11
C TYR A 243 -15.40 16.50 -20.36
N LYS A 244 -15.08 15.20 -20.22
CA LYS A 244 -15.04 14.25 -21.34
C LYS A 244 -16.43 13.78 -21.78
N ASN A 245 -17.36 13.60 -20.85
CA ASN A 245 -18.70 13.07 -21.13
C ASN A 245 -19.58 14.05 -21.94
N LYS A 246 -19.28 15.36 -21.87
CA LYS A 246 -19.90 16.37 -22.77
C LYS A 246 -19.54 16.16 -24.25
N ARG A 247 -18.56 15.30 -24.55
CA ARG A 247 -17.97 15.13 -25.89
C ARG A 247 -18.17 13.74 -26.50
N ASN A 248 -18.60 12.73 -25.73
CA ASN A 248 -18.88 11.37 -26.23
C ASN A 248 -19.83 10.64 -25.27
N SER A 249 -21.03 10.27 -25.74
CA SER A 249 -22.08 9.53 -25.02
C SER A 249 -21.76 8.04 -24.83
N GLY A 250 -20.58 7.71 -24.31
CA GLY A 250 -20.10 6.34 -24.19
C GLY A 250 -19.48 6.02 -22.83
N HIS A 251 -20.24 5.25 -22.04
CA HIS A 251 -19.87 4.41 -20.88
C HIS A 251 -20.08 4.93 -19.44
N ASP A 252 -21.05 4.27 -18.80
CA ASP A 252 -21.54 4.40 -17.40
C ASP A 252 -20.55 3.96 -16.30
N PHE A 253 -19.42 3.33 -16.64
CA PHE A 253 -18.53 2.74 -15.64
C PHE A 253 -17.93 3.77 -14.67
N ASN A 254 -17.49 4.91 -15.19
CA ASN A 254 -16.94 5.99 -14.36
C ASN A 254 -17.98 6.50 -13.36
N ILE A 255 -19.25 6.60 -13.78
CA ILE A 255 -20.36 7.00 -12.90
C ILE A 255 -20.58 5.95 -11.82
N ILE A 256 -20.62 4.66 -12.18
CA ILE A 256 -20.81 3.57 -11.22
C ILE A 256 -19.68 3.59 -10.19
N PHE A 257 -18.42 3.72 -10.63
CA PHE A 257 -17.26 3.78 -9.75
C PHE A 257 -17.32 5.00 -8.81
N ILE A 258 -17.53 6.21 -9.35
CA ILE A 258 -17.64 7.45 -8.57
C ILE A 258 -18.79 7.33 -7.57
N ARG A 259 -19.96 6.85 -8.01
CA ARG A 259 -21.14 6.66 -7.15
C ARG A 259 -20.86 5.67 -6.04
N SER A 260 -20.27 4.52 -6.34
CA SER A 260 -19.93 3.50 -5.35
C SER A 260 -18.90 4.00 -4.34
N LEU A 261 -17.89 4.75 -4.79
CA LEU A 261 -16.89 5.35 -3.90
C LEU A 261 -17.51 6.44 -3.02
N SER A 262 -18.39 7.30 -3.57
CA SER A 262 -19.12 8.32 -2.80
C SER A 262 -20.09 7.72 -1.77
N ILE A 263 -20.81 6.64 -2.12
CA ILE A 263 -21.64 5.91 -1.16
C ILE A 263 -20.77 5.32 -0.06
N SER A 264 -19.63 4.70 -0.41
CA SER A 264 -18.72 4.15 0.59
C SER A 264 -18.14 5.23 1.52
N LEU A 265 -17.84 6.42 0.99
CA LEU A 265 -17.41 7.57 1.78
C LEU A 265 -18.48 8.00 2.78
N ALA A 266 -19.74 8.11 2.34
CA ALA A 266 -20.86 8.44 3.21
C ALA A 266 -21.07 7.39 4.32
N LEU A 267 -20.97 6.09 3.97
CA LEU A 267 -21.01 4.99 4.94
C LEU A 267 -19.85 5.09 5.94
N GLY A 268 -18.66 5.47 5.47
CA GLY A 268 -17.51 5.67 6.34
C GLY A 268 -17.64 6.85 7.29
N ILE A 269 -18.23 7.97 6.85
CA ILE A 269 -18.56 9.11 7.72
C ILE A 269 -19.58 8.68 8.78
N CYS A 270 -20.61 7.91 8.38
CA CYS A 270 -21.61 7.37 9.29
C CYS A 270 -20.96 6.45 10.34
N LEU A 271 -20.12 5.50 9.90
CA LEU A 271 -19.40 4.60 10.79
C LEU A 271 -18.47 5.39 11.72
N PHE A 272 -17.69 6.34 11.20
CA PHE A 272 -16.81 7.18 12.02
C PHE A 272 -17.59 7.91 13.13
N THR A 273 -18.71 8.53 12.76
CA THR A 273 -19.62 9.19 13.71
C THR A 273 -20.10 8.22 14.77
N LEU A 274 -20.53 7.02 14.36
CA LEU A 274 -20.96 5.98 15.29
C LEU A 274 -19.82 5.59 16.25
N LEU A 275 -18.61 5.35 15.74
CA LEU A 275 -17.47 4.95 16.56
C LEU A 275 -17.08 6.01 17.62
N ILE A 276 -17.28 7.30 17.31
CA ILE A 276 -16.96 8.40 18.23
C ILE A 276 -18.07 8.64 19.26
N TYR A 277 -19.33 8.64 18.84
CA TYR A 277 -20.44 9.10 19.69
C TYR A 277 -21.22 7.97 20.37
N LEU A 278 -21.22 6.75 19.81
CA LEU A 278 -21.89 5.60 20.44
C LEU A 278 -21.42 5.33 21.86
N PRO A 279 -20.11 5.40 22.20
CA PRO A 279 -19.67 5.17 23.58
C PRO A 279 -20.30 6.17 24.57
N GLY A 280 -20.48 7.43 24.16
CA GLY A 280 -21.14 8.45 24.97
C GLY A 280 -22.60 8.12 25.24
N TRP A 281 -23.32 7.58 24.25
CA TRP A 281 -24.68 7.06 24.44
C TRP A 281 -24.74 5.84 25.35
N LEU A 282 -23.65 5.08 25.45
CA LEU A 282 -23.48 3.95 26.37
C LEU A 282 -22.97 4.38 27.76
N GLY A 283 -22.81 5.68 28.02
CA GLY A 283 -22.34 6.21 29.30
C GLY A 283 -20.81 6.16 29.50
N LEU A 284 -20.04 5.94 28.43
CA LEU A 284 -18.58 5.96 28.45
C LEU A 284 -18.04 7.37 28.16
N ASP A 285 -16.93 7.76 28.80
CA ASP A 285 -16.28 9.04 28.56
C ASP A 285 -15.66 9.11 27.16
N THR A 286 -16.13 10.04 26.30
CA THR A 286 -15.67 10.22 24.91
C THR A 286 -14.71 11.39 24.73
N SER A 287 -14.42 12.16 25.79
CA SER A 287 -13.63 13.40 25.72
C SER A 287 -12.27 13.18 25.07
N SER A 288 -11.55 12.14 25.50
CA SER A 288 -10.24 11.77 24.98
C SER A 288 -10.24 11.37 23.50
N SER A 289 -11.27 10.65 23.03
CA SER A 289 -11.42 10.23 21.64
C SER A 289 -11.71 11.42 20.72
N ILE A 290 -12.54 12.37 21.19
CA ILE A 290 -12.86 13.61 20.46
C ILE A 290 -11.62 14.51 20.38
N GLU A 291 -10.91 14.72 21.50
CA GLU A 291 -9.73 15.57 21.56
C GLU A 291 -8.61 15.05 20.63
N ARG A 292 -8.35 13.74 20.65
CA ARG A 292 -7.27 13.13 19.85
C ARG A 292 -7.54 13.11 18.35
N THR A 293 -8.82 13.12 17.96
CA THR A 293 -9.24 12.98 16.56
C THR A 293 -9.59 14.33 15.95
N ILE A 294 -10.58 15.00 16.54
CA ILE A 294 -11.15 16.27 16.07
C ILE A 294 -10.40 17.45 16.67
N GLY A 295 -10.09 17.41 17.97
CA GLY A 295 -9.46 18.51 18.71
C GLY A 295 -7.94 18.64 18.52
N ARG A 296 -7.31 17.76 17.76
CA ARG A 296 -5.84 17.71 17.64
C ARG A 296 -5.29 18.90 16.87
N ASP A 297 -4.37 19.63 17.51
CA ASP A 297 -3.70 20.82 17.00
C ASP A 297 -3.20 20.65 15.55
N LEU A 298 -3.54 21.65 14.73
CA LEU A 298 -3.28 21.75 13.30
C LEU A 298 -2.04 22.61 12.98
N SER A 299 -1.49 23.30 13.98
CA SER A 299 -0.47 24.33 13.79
C SER A 299 0.95 23.80 13.58
N THR A 300 1.24 22.57 13.99
CA THR A 300 2.60 22.01 13.94
C THR A 300 2.81 21.12 12.72
N SER A 301 3.74 21.50 11.84
CA SER A 301 4.18 20.70 10.68
C SER A 301 4.95 19.41 11.07
N MET A 302 4.93 19.03 12.36
CA MET A 302 5.67 17.91 12.95
C MET A 302 7.15 17.84 12.52
N GLY A 303 7.82 19.00 12.39
CA GLY A 303 9.25 19.07 12.05
C GLY A 303 9.61 18.70 10.62
N ARG A 304 8.64 18.48 9.72
CA ARG A 304 8.91 17.99 8.33
C ARG A 304 9.79 18.92 7.51
N PHE A 305 9.56 20.24 7.62
CA PHE A 305 10.39 21.22 6.91
C PHE A 305 11.85 21.19 7.36
N SER A 306 12.09 20.93 8.65
CA SER A 306 13.45 20.78 9.17
C SER A 306 14.15 19.60 8.50
N ILE A 307 13.49 18.45 8.42
CA ILE A 307 14.08 17.24 7.79
C ILE A 307 14.25 17.43 6.29
N TRP A 308 13.32 18.12 5.62
CA TRP A 308 13.46 18.43 4.20
C TRP A 308 14.64 19.34 3.95
N SER A 309 14.84 20.34 4.82
CA SER A 309 16.02 21.19 4.78
C SER A 309 17.29 20.36 4.99
N THR A 310 17.33 19.48 6.00
CA THR A 310 18.47 18.58 6.25
C THR A 310 18.76 17.67 5.05
N ALA A 311 17.73 17.12 4.41
CA ALA A 311 17.87 16.27 3.24
C ALA A 311 18.45 17.03 2.05
N LEU A 312 17.96 18.25 1.81
CA LEU A 312 18.49 19.12 0.75
C LEU A 312 19.95 19.52 1.04
N THR A 313 20.26 19.93 2.28
CA THR A 313 21.63 20.26 2.68
C THR A 313 22.57 19.07 2.50
N GLY A 314 22.17 17.87 2.96
CA GLY A 314 22.98 16.66 2.80
C GLY A 314 23.25 16.30 1.33
N PHE A 315 22.26 16.52 0.45
CA PHE A 315 22.45 16.39 -1.00
C PHE A 315 23.43 17.43 -1.56
N TYR A 316 23.30 18.71 -1.16
CA TYR A 316 24.21 19.78 -1.60
C TYR A 316 25.66 19.55 -1.14
N GLU A 317 25.87 18.94 0.02
CA GLU A 317 27.20 18.61 0.53
C GLU A 317 27.82 17.39 -0.17
N ASN A 318 26.99 16.50 -0.73
CA ASN A 318 27.41 15.24 -1.35
C ASN A 318 26.89 15.13 -2.80
N TYR A 319 27.19 16.14 -3.62
CA TYR A 319 26.75 16.20 -5.02
C TYR A 319 27.02 14.89 -5.79
N TRP A 320 26.12 14.57 -6.72
CA TRP A 320 26.13 13.40 -7.62
C TRP A 320 25.81 12.05 -7.00
N PHE A 321 26.33 11.76 -5.81
CA PHE A 321 26.18 10.44 -5.19
C PHE A 321 25.33 10.46 -3.92
N GLY A 322 25.02 11.63 -3.36
CA GLY A 322 24.27 11.72 -2.11
C GLY A 322 25.03 11.13 -0.92
N ILE A 323 24.32 10.95 0.19
CA ILE A 323 24.87 10.41 1.43
C ILE A 323 24.84 8.89 1.49
N GLY A 324 24.11 8.23 0.57
CA GLY A 324 23.82 6.81 0.53
C GLY A 324 22.32 6.52 0.76
N PRO A 325 21.68 5.63 -0.03
CA PRO A 325 20.26 5.31 0.10
C PRO A 325 19.86 4.93 1.53
N GLY A 326 18.79 5.56 2.05
CA GLY A 326 18.22 5.21 3.36
C GLY A 326 18.93 5.78 4.58
N LEU A 327 20.05 6.48 4.40
CA LEU A 327 20.92 6.87 5.51
C LEU A 327 20.47 8.06 6.33
N TYR A 328 19.40 8.76 5.93
CA TYR A 328 18.78 9.77 6.81
C TYR A 328 18.42 9.20 8.19
N SER A 329 18.10 7.91 8.27
CA SER A 329 17.77 7.24 9.54
C SER A 329 18.97 7.00 10.45
N CYS A 330 20.17 6.92 9.88
CA CYS A 330 21.42 6.71 10.61
C CYS A 330 22.10 8.04 11.01
N LEU A 331 21.66 9.16 10.43
CA LEU A 331 22.25 10.49 10.65
C LEU A 331 21.48 11.33 11.67
N THR A 332 20.21 11.00 11.94
CA THR A 332 19.44 11.65 13.00
C THR A 332 19.86 11.12 14.38
N PRO A 333 20.16 12.00 15.36
CA PRO A 333 20.34 11.59 16.75
C PRO A 333 19.15 10.75 17.23
N ALA A 334 19.37 9.81 18.15
CA ALA A 334 18.33 8.89 18.63
C ALA A 334 17.07 9.62 19.17
N ASP A 335 17.24 10.85 19.65
CA ASP A 335 16.18 11.69 20.21
C ASP A 335 15.42 12.52 19.15
N TYR A 336 15.85 12.48 17.88
CA TYR A 336 15.27 13.26 16.78
C TYR A 336 14.31 12.43 15.94
N TYR A 337 13.02 12.48 16.29
CA TYR A 337 11.93 11.92 15.48
C TYR A 337 11.47 12.97 14.47
N PRO A 338 11.73 12.84 13.15
CA PRO A 338 11.65 11.59 12.36
C PRO A 338 12.92 11.19 11.59
N ALA A 339 13.09 9.87 11.42
CA ALA A 339 14.25 9.23 10.81
C ALA A 339 14.37 9.34 9.27
N HIS A 340 13.44 10.00 8.56
CA HIS A 340 13.53 10.18 7.10
C HIS A 340 12.57 11.27 6.59
N PRO A 341 12.82 11.87 5.40
CA PRO A 341 12.07 13.03 4.92
C PRO A 341 10.61 12.78 4.52
N HIS A 342 10.02 11.59 4.77
CA HIS A 342 8.64 11.24 4.40
C HIS A 342 8.22 11.67 2.97
N ASN A 343 9.18 11.70 2.06
CA ASN A 343 9.04 12.14 0.68
C ASN A 343 9.99 11.29 -0.18
N GLY A 344 9.43 10.52 -1.12
CA GLY A 344 10.21 9.59 -1.94
C GLY A 344 11.26 10.28 -2.81
N TYR A 345 10.99 11.50 -3.30
CA TYR A 345 11.97 12.24 -4.09
C TYR A 345 13.16 12.67 -3.23
N LEU A 346 12.92 13.17 -2.01
CA LEU A 346 13.99 13.53 -1.09
C LEU A 346 14.76 12.31 -0.59
N GLN A 347 14.09 11.15 -0.47
CA GLN A 347 14.76 9.87 -0.18
C GLN A 347 15.63 9.38 -1.35
N ILE A 348 15.28 9.68 -2.61
CA ILE A 348 16.15 9.37 -3.76
C ILE A 348 17.40 10.28 -3.78
N LEU A 349 17.34 11.45 -3.13
CA LEU A 349 18.47 12.36 -3.04
C LEU A 349 19.49 11.97 -1.94
N SER A 350 19.16 11.05 -1.02
CA SER A 350 20.20 10.40 -0.22
C SER A 350 20.98 9.43 -1.08
#